data_AF-A0A6N7Q7Y8-F1
#
_entry.id   AF-A0A6N7Q7Y8-F1
#
_cell.length_a   1.000
_cell.length_b   1.000
_cell.length_c   1.000
_cell.angle_alpha   90.00
_cell.angle_beta   90.00
_cell.angle_gamma   90.00
#
_symmetry.space_group_name_H-M   'P 1'
#
loop_
_entity.id
_entity.type
_entity.pdbx_description
1 polymer ?
#
loop_
_entity_poly.entity_id
_entity_poly.type
_entity_poly.pdbx_seq_one_letter_code
_entity_poly.pdbx_strand_id
1 'polypeptide(L)' 'MSALSYSALGVLVAALLSAFRTKDVSDASATFASVPDAVQYVIQQEDAGYYCWMRAARGGQIQVRCYRHKEGTP' A
#
# COMPACT_ATOMS: atom_id res chain seq x y z
N MET A 1 -36.29 27.79 8.90
CA MET A 1 -35.73 27.12 7.70
C MET A 1 -34.23 27.34 7.72
N SER A 2 -33.42 26.39 7.23
CA SER A 2 -31.93 26.42 7.17
C SER A 2 -31.19 25.70 8.29
N ALA A 3 -31.38 24.39 8.44
CA ALA A 3 -30.47 23.54 9.23
C ALA A 3 -30.18 22.16 8.59
N LEU A 4 -30.66 21.91 7.36
CA LEU A 4 -30.59 20.59 6.72
C LEU A 4 -29.59 20.51 5.55
N SER A 5 -28.92 21.62 5.21
CA SER A 5 -28.13 21.71 3.97
C SER A 5 -26.65 21.38 4.14
N TYR A 6 -26.12 21.35 5.37
CA TYR A 6 -24.67 21.20 5.60
C TYR A 6 -24.21 19.75 5.82
N SER A 7 -25.13 18.83 6.13
CA SER A 7 -24.79 17.42 6.40
C SER A 7 -24.61 16.62 5.11
N ALA A 8 -25.28 16.99 4.02
CA ALA A 8 -25.21 16.26 2.75
C ALA A 8 -23.89 16.51 1.99
N LEU A 9 -23.32 17.72 2.09
CA LEU A 9 -22.06 18.09 1.44
C LEU A 9 -20.84 17.46 2.11
N GLY A 10 -20.85 17.29 3.44
CA GLY A 10 -19.73 16.68 4.17
C GLY A 10 -19.51 15.19 3.84
N VAL A 11 -20.59 14.44 3.61
CA VAL A 11 -20.53 13.00 3.28
C VAL A 11 -19.98 12.78 1.86
N LEU A 12 -20.31 13.66 0.93
CA LEU A 12 -19.89 13.55 -0.47
C LEU A 12 -18.37 13.79 -0.65
N VAL A 13 -17.79 14.71 0.14
CA VAL A 13 -16.34 14.97 0.12
C VAL A 13 -15.54 13.81 0.72
N ALA A 14 -16.02 13.20 1.82
CA ALA A 14 -15.36 12.04 2.42
C ALA A 14 -15.35 10.82 1.49
N ALA A 15 -16.43 10.60 0.73
CA ALA A 15 -16.51 9.53 -0.27
C ALA A 15 -15.54 9.77 -1.45
N LEU A 16 -15.41 11.01 -1.93
CA LEU A 16 -14.47 11.36 -2.99
C LEU A 16 -13.00 11.24 -2.55
N LEU A 17 -12.67 11.59 -1.30
CA LEU A 17 -11.31 11.40 -0.76
C LEU A 17 -10.95 9.92 -0.55
N SER A 18 -11.95 9.07 -0.32
CA SER A 18 -11.77 7.62 -0.19
C SER A 18 -11.56 6.95 -1.55
N ALA A 19 -12.23 7.43 -2.60
CA ALA A 19 -12.10 6.92 -3.97
C ALA A 19 -10.74 7.26 -4.63
N PHE A 20 -10.06 8.33 -4.20
CA PHE A 20 -8.78 8.74 -4.76
C PHE A 20 -7.54 8.13 -4.06
N ARG A 21 -7.69 7.43 -2.94
CA ARG A 21 -6.55 6.90 -2.18
C ARG A 21 -6.21 5.44 -2.41
N THR A 22 -7.05 4.69 -3.11
CA THR A 22 -6.71 3.35 -3.56
C THR A 22 -6.16 3.42 -4.96
N LYS A 23 -4.91 3.89 -5.09
CA LYS A 23 -4.10 3.46 -6.22
C LYS A 23 -4.11 1.93 -6.12
N ASP A 24 -4.71 1.26 -7.09
CA ASP A 24 -4.99 -0.18 -7.06
C ASP A 24 -3.66 -0.94 -7.13
N VAL A 25 -3.01 -1.02 -5.98
CA VAL A 25 -1.66 -1.54 -5.79
C VAL A 25 -1.83 -2.69 -4.82
N SER A 26 -1.53 -3.90 -5.28
CA SER A 26 -1.35 -5.01 -4.35
C SER A 26 -0.09 -4.72 -3.55
N ASP A 27 -0.23 -4.47 -2.25
CA ASP A 27 0.89 -4.18 -1.35
C ASP A 27 1.16 -5.41 -0.48
N ALA A 28 2.39 -5.91 -0.53
CA ALA A 28 2.87 -6.97 0.34
C ALA A 28 4.05 -6.42 1.16
N SER A 29 3.94 -6.49 2.50
CA SER A 29 4.98 -5.98 3.39
C SER A 29 5.36 -7.00 4.44
N ALA A 30 6.66 -7.14 4.68
CA ALA A 30 7.21 -8.06 5.67
C ALA A 30 8.43 -7.44 6.35
N THR A 31 8.71 -7.89 7.58
CA THR A 31 9.87 -7.42 8.36
C THR A 31 10.71 -8.62 8.78
N PHE A 32 12.01 -8.52 8.56
CA PHE A 32 12.97 -9.59 8.76
C PHE A 32 14.08 -9.17 9.73
N ALA A 33 14.59 -10.12 10.48
CA ALA A 33 15.75 -9.91 11.36
C ALA A 33 17.09 -10.06 10.61
N SER A 34 17.09 -10.72 9.45
CA SER A 34 18.28 -11.01 8.67
C SER A 34 18.17 -10.48 7.24
N VAL A 35 19.30 -10.01 6.70
CA VAL A 35 19.44 -9.62 5.29
C VAL A 35 19.14 -10.79 4.34
N PRO A 36 19.68 -12.02 4.54
CA PRO A 36 19.42 -13.11 3.61
C PRO A 36 17.93 -13.49 3.53
N ASP A 37 17.20 -13.48 4.65
CA ASP A 37 15.75 -13.78 4.63
C ASP A 37 14.97 -12.69 3.89
N ALA A 38 15.34 -11.42 4.08
CA ALA A 38 14.73 -10.30 3.37
C ALA A 38 14.97 -10.41 1.85
N VAL A 39 16.19 -10.78 1.44
CA VAL A 39 16.55 -10.96 0.03
C VAL A 39 15.79 -12.14 -0.59
N GLN A 40 15.69 -13.27 0.11
CA GLN A 40 14.91 -14.42 -0.37
C GLN A 40 13.44 -14.06 -0.57
N TYR A 41 12.86 -13.31 0.36
CA TYR A 41 11.49 -12.82 0.21
C TYR A 41 11.34 -11.87 -0.99
N VAL A 42 12.29 -10.94 -1.20
CA VAL A 42 12.29 -10.04 -2.37
C VAL A 42 12.28 -10.84 -3.66
N ILE A 43 13.17 -11.83 -3.81
CA ILE A 43 13.26 -12.66 -5.01
C ILE A 43 11.93 -13.36 -5.30
N GLN A 44 11.31 -13.97 -4.28
CA GLN A 44 10.01 -14.65 -4.43
C GLN A 44 8.89 -13.69 -4.87
N GLN A 45 8.89 -12.46 -4.37
CA GLN A 45 7.89 -11.46 -4.74
C GLN A 45 8.15 -10.89 -6.14
N GLU A 46 9.40 -10.66 -6.52
CA GLU A 46 9.78 -10.24 -7.88
C GLU A 46 9.43 -11.30 -8.92
N ASP A 47 9.64 -12.58 -8.63
CA ASP A 47 9.19 -13.71 -9.46
C ASP A 47 7.66 -13.74 -9.61
N ALA A 48 6.92 -13.28 -8.60
CA ALA A 48 5.47 -13.14 -8.64
C ALA A 48 4.98 -11.84 -9.33
N GLY A 49 5.90 -11.05 -9.88
CA GLY A 49 5.61 -9.81 -10.61
C GLY A 49 5.38 -8.59 -9.73
N TYR A 50 5.89 -8.59 -8.49
CA TYR A 50 5.94 -7.41 -7.65
C TYR A 50 7.26 -6.66 -7.84
N TYR A 51 7.24 -5.36 -7.56
CA TYR A 51 8.44 -4.54 -7.44
C TYR A 51 8.70 -4.30 -5.96
N CYS A 52 9.88 -4.63 -5.47
CA CYS A 52 10.19 -4.58 -4.05
C CYS A 52 11.29 -3.58 -3.71
N TRP A 53 11.23 -3.00 -2.51
CA TRP A 53 12.33 -2.25 -1.92
C TRP A 53 12.56 -2.63 -0.47
N MET A 54 13.81 -2.56 -0.05
CA MET A 54 14.25 -2.81 1.32
C MET A 54 14.59 -1.51 2.02
N ARG A 55 14.20 -1.39 3.28
CA ARG A 55 14.63 -0.30 4.17
C ARG A 55 15.03 -0.84 5.52
N ALA A 56 16.03 -0.22 6.13
CA ALA A 56 16.32 -0.44 7.54
C ALA A 56 15.11 0.00 8.40
N ALA A 57 14.72 -0.87 9.33
CA ALA A 57 13.71 -0.63 10.34
C ALA A 57 14.38 -0.47 11.71
N ARG A 58 13.60 -0.03 12.72
CA ARG A 58 14.12 0.13 14.08
C ARG A 58 14.52 -1.24 14.65
N GLY A 59 15.59 -1.26 15.45
CA GLY A 59 16.06 -2.48 16.10
C GLY A 59 16.87 -3.42 15.20
N GLY A 60 17.51 -2.90 14.13
CA GLY A 60 18.34 -3.71 13.23
C GLY A 60 17.55 -4.61 12.27
N GLN A 61 16.22 -4.48 12.26
CA GLN A 61 15.35 -5.21 11.36
C GLN A 61 15.35 -4.58 9.95
N ILE A 62 14.91 -5.36 8.97
CA ILE A 62 14.80 -4.96 7.58
C ILE A 62 13.34 -5.07 7.19
N GLN A 63 12.74 -3.95 6.79
CA GLN A 63 11.39 -3.94 6.26
C GLN A 63 11.47 -4.02 4.73
N VAL A 64 10.82 -5.04 4.17
CA VAL A 64 10.58 -5.18 2.74
C VAL A 64 9.17 -4.69 2.44
N ARG A 65 9.01 -3.87 1.42
CA ARG A 65 7.70 -3.53 0.84
C ARG A 65 7.71 -3.83 -0.64
N CYS A 66 6.67 -4.48 -1.10
CA CYS A 66 6.50 -4.92 -2.46
C CYS A 66 5.18 -4.38 -2.99
N TYR A 67 5.19 -3.85 -4.20
CA TYR A 67 4.04 -3.28 -4.86
C TYR A 67 3.90 -3.87 -6.26
N ARG A 68 2.69 -4.27 -6.62
CA ARG A 68 2.34 -4.61 -7.99
C ARG A 68 1.26 -3.65 -8.46
N HIS A 69 1.48 -2.99 -9.60
CA HIS A 69 0.41 -2.30 -10.28
C HIS A 69 -0.65 -3.34 -10.63
N LYS A 70 -1.86 -3.21 -10.06
CA LYS A 70 -2.99 -3.87 -10.71
C LYS A 70 -3.16 -3.10 -12.00
N GLU A 71 -2.73 -3.71 -13.09
CA GLU A 71 -3.07 -3.27 -14.42
C GLU A 71 -4.57 -2.99 -14.40
N GLY A 72 -4.93 -1.74 -14.65
CA GLY A 72 -6.33 -1.38 -14.76
C GLY A 72 -6.93 -2.32 -15.79
N THR A 73 -7.97 -3.06 -15.39
CA THR A 73 -8.89 -3.69 -16.33
C THR A 73 -9.15 -2.68 -17.47
N PRO A 74 -9.01 -3.09 -18.74
CA PRO A 74 -9.03 -2.18 -19.90
C PRO A 74 -10.24 -1.25 -19.95
#